data_AF-A0A2D5XUV6-F1
#
_entry.id   AF-A0A2D5XUV6-F1
#
_cell.length_a   1.000
_cell.length_b   1.000
_cell.length_c   1.000
_cell.angle_alpha   90.00
_cell.angle_beta   90.00
_cell.angle_gamma   90.00
#
_symmetry.space_group_name_H-M   'P 1'
#
loop_
_entity.id
_entity.type
_entity.pdbx_description
1 polymer ?
#
loop_
_entity_poly.entity_id
_entity_poly.type
_entity_poly.pdbx_seq_one_letter_code
_entity_poly.pdbx_strand_id
1 'polypeptide(L)'
;MTRPPRSDPPSTAASPASDPAHHDGDVALFLLTADPHDSIRTETPIERRFMAADLFLFRRTRGDFTFSLLMVGMVAVLLVFFSSQTGWQARKLPTDMLSYLATQLGIIDPEGRVMRLGKILKQGWVAPFLCLLILVPAVLLNLNGSWRSLRRRLRQQVPLRWRYEIGQWLRACEFIAYFILYTLSVPILGYLVSTVLMGGFLTARLGYRGWRWAAIALASSLAIVVLFRSVLQIRTPVNIWLYNQMPDGVALFLKTWF
;
A
#
# COMPACT_ATOMS: atom_id res chain seq x y z
N MET A 1 41.57 1.17 38.43
CA MET A 1 40.89 2.45 38.72
C MET A 1 39.43 2.17 39.01
N THR A 2 39.10 2.20 40.29
CA THR A 2 37.83 1.82 40.91
C THR A 2 36.81 2.95 40.81
N ARG A 3 35.61 2.65 40.32
CA ARG A 3 34.49 3.60 40.21
C ARG A 3 33.74 3.65 41.56
N PRO A 4 33.45 4.83 42.13
CA PRO A 4 32.76 4.93 43.42
C PRO A 4 31.25 4.58 43.32
N PRO A 5 30.62 4.16 44.43
CA PRO A 5 29.25 3.66 44.45
C PRO A 5 28.22 4.80 44.30
N ARG A 6 27.13 4.50 43.58
CA ARG A 6 25.95 5.35 43.41
C ARG A 6 25.16 5.37 44.71
N SER A 7 24.90 6.56 45.26
CA SER A 7 23.95 6.78 46.35
C SER A 7 22.53 6.89 45.79
N ASP A 8 21.66 5.96 46.16
CA ASP A 8 20.22 6.03 45.91
C ASP A 8 19.56 7.00 46.92
N PRO A 9 18.60 7.86 46.51
CA PRO A 9 17.79 8.63 47.44
C PRO A 9 16.61 7.80 48.00
N PRO A 10 16.12 8.13 49.20
CA PRO A 10 15.25 7.25 49.98
C PRO A 10 13.82 7.14 49.43
N SER A 11 13.34 5.91 49.47
CA SER A 11 11.93 5.52 49.46
C SER A 11 11.20 6.16 50.65
N THR A 12 10.23 7.02 50.39
CA THR A 12 9.16 7.30 51.34
C THR A 12 7.87 6.73 50.78
N ALA A 13 7.55 5.52 51.23
CA ALA A 13 6.23 4.96 51.16
C ALA A 13 5.33 5.70 52.16
N ALA A 14 4.20 6.22 51.68
CA ALA A 14 3.02 6.44 52.51
C ALA A 14 1.82 5.85 51.74
N SER A 15 1.17 4.89 52.37
CA SER A 15 -0.06 4.22 51.94
C SER A 15 -1.10 4.41 53.06
N PRO A 16 -2.35 3.96 52.91
CA PRO A 16 -3.48 4.69 52.34
C PRO A 16 -4.57 4.94 53.39
N ALA A 17 -5.47 5.90 53.19
CA ALA A 17 -6.73 5.91 53.94
C ALA A 17 -7.86 6.64 53.21
N SER A 18 -9.01 5.96 53.23
CA SER A 18 -10.40 6.40 53.02
C SER A 18 -10.87 6.81 51.61
N ASP A 19 -11.49 5.84 50.94
CA ASP A 19 -12.74 6.00 50.14
C ASP A 19 -13.94 6.10 51.13
N PRO A 20 -15.19 6.50 50.78
CA PRO A 20 -15.76 6.74 49.46
C PRO A 20 -16.70 7.97 49.33
N ALA A 21 -16.92 8.47 48.10
CA ALA A 21 -18.25 8.86 47.58
C ALA A 21 -18.14 9.73 46.30
N HIS A 22 -18.85 9.29 45.26
CA HIS A 22 -19.19 10.03 44.05
C HIS A 22 -19.62 11.49 44.31
N HIS A 23 -19.08 12.43 43.54
CA HIS A 23 -19.85 13.54 42.97
C HIS A 23 -19.19 14.03 41.67
N ASP A 24 -19.97 14.12 40.60
CA ASP A 24 -19.61 14.59 39.25
C ASP A 24 -19.17 16.08 39.17
N GLY A 25 -18.76 16.68 40.29
CA GLY A 25 -18.35 18.08 40.42
C GLY A 25 -16.85 18.35 40.23
N ASP A 26 -15.99 17.33 40.32
CA ASP A 26 -14.53 17.53 40.36
C ASP A 26 -13.88 17.80 39.00
N VAL A 27 -14.57 17.50 37.88
CA VAL A 27 -14.05 17.83 36.54
C VAL A 27 -14.04 19.34 36.32
N ALA A 28 -14.99 20.07 36.90
CA ALA A 28 -15.04 21.53 36.81
C ALA A 28 -14.03 22.20 37.75
N LEU A 29 -13.78 21.61 38.93
CA LEU A 29 -12.83 22.14 39.90
C LEU A 29 -11.37 21.92 39.48
N PHE A 30 -11.05 20.76 38.87
CA PHE A 30 -9.72 20.49 38.29
C PHE A 30 -9.37 21.44 37.13
N LEU A 31 -10.36 21.92 36.38
CA LEU A 31 -10.15 22.92 35.32
C LEU A 31 -9.89 24.34 35.88
N LEU A 32 -10.28 24.62 37.12
CA LEU A 32 -10.16 25.95 37.75
C LEU A 32 -8.94 26.09 38.67
N THR A 33 -8.30 24.99 39.05
CA THR A 33 -7.10 24.98 39.92
C THR A 33 -5.84 24.49 39.22
N ALA A 34 -5.86 24.34 37.89
CA ALA A 34 -4.67 24.01 37.12
C ALA A 34 -3.64 25.15 37.24
N ASP A 35 -2.66 24.94 38.12
CA ASP A 35 -1.53 25.82 38.36
C ASP A 35 -0.83 26.12 37.02
N PRO A 36 -0.56 27.39 36.64
CA PRO A 36 0.07 27.73 35.36
C PRO A 36 1.46 27.11 35.17
N HIS A 37 2.04 26.59 36.26
CA HIS A 37 3.34 25.95 36.30
C HIS A 37 3.31 24.42 36.27
N ASP A 38 2.15 23.79 36.10
CA ASP A 38 2.12 22.35 35.88
C ASP A 38 2.59 22.06 34.45
N SER A 39 3.91 22.06 34.28
CA SER A 39 4.56 21.69 33.03
C SER A 39 4.14 20.27 32.74
N ILE A 40 3.20 20.09 31.80
CA ILE A 40 2.86 18.77 31.29
C ILE A 40 4.15 18.21 30.68
N ARG A 41 4.90 17.46 31.48
CA ARG A 41 6.10 16.73 31.06
C ARG A 41 5.59 15.61 30.18
N THR A 42 5.39 15.93 28.92
CA THR A 42 5.17 14.91 27.90
C THR A 42 6.53 14.26 27.68
N GLU A 43 6.84 13.23 28.47
CA GLU A 43 7.95 12.35 28.15
C GLU A 43 7.64 11.70 26.81
N THR A 44 8.16 12.31 25.75
CA THR A 44 8.26 11.61 24.47
C THR A 44 9.21 10.45 24.72
N PRO A 45 8.78 9.18 24.55
CA PRO A 45 9.69 8.06 24.72
C PRO A 45 10.86 8.28 23.78
N ILE A 46 12.07 8.30 24.35
CA ILE A 46 13.33 8.49 23.63
C ILE A 46 13.30 7.58 22.41
N GLU A 47 13.42 8.15 21.20
CA GLU A 47 13.45 7.37 19.96
C GLU A 47 14.51 6.27 20.12
N ARG A 48 14.06 5.01 20.23
CA ARG A 48 14.96 3.86 20.37
C ARG A 48 15.84 3.83 19.12
N ARG A 49 17.16 3.87 19.31
CA ARG A 49 18.12 3.72 18.21
C ARG A 49 17.80 2.42 17.47
N PHE A 50 17.63 2.53 16.15
CA PHE A 50 17.30 1.39 15.28
C PHE A 50 18.43 0.36 15.37
N MET A 51 18.13 -0.82 15.94
CA MET A 51 19.08 -1.93 16.04
C MET A 51 18.97 -2.78 14.78
N ALA A 52 20.08 -3.32 14.26
CA ALA A 52 20.06 -4.21 13.11
C ALA A 52 19.20 -5.47 13.36
N ALA A 53 19.06 -5.90 14.62
CA ALA A 53 18.15 -6.98 15.01
C ALA A 53 16.65 -6.65 14.76
N ASP A 54 16.28 -5.37 14.67
CA ASP A 54 14.92 -4.93 14.39
C ASP A 54 14.64 -4.82 12.87
N LEU A 55 15.60 -5.08 11.98
CA LEU A 55 15.44 -4.96 10.51
C LEU A 55 14.27 -5.79 9.96
N PHE A 56 14.01 -6.94 10.57
CA PHE A 56 12.92 -7.84 10.16
C PHE A 56 11.66 -7.71 11.02
N LEU A 57 11.70 -6.89 12.07
CA LEU A 57 10.50 -6.54 12.82
C LEU A 57 9.74 -5.47 12.03
N PHE A 58 8.86 -5.92 11.13
CA PHE A 58 7.92 -5.04 10.43
C PHE A 58 6.90 -4.47 11.42
N ARG A 59 7.33 -3.47 12.21
CA ARG A 59 6.47 -2.78 13.16
C ARG A 59 5.93 -1.55 12.47
N ARG A 60 4.65 -1.59 12.10
CA ARG A 60 3.88 -0.45 11.58
C ARG A 60 3.77 0.63 12.66
N THR A 61 4.87 1.35 12.90
CA THR A 61 5.04 2.33 13.99
C THR A 61 4.40 3.67 13.66
N ARG A 62 4.09 3.89 12.38
CA ARG A 62 3.38 5.07 11.89
C ARG A 62 2.04 4.61 11.33
N GLY A 63 0.96 4.91 12.05
CA GLY A 63 -0.38 4.74 11.53
C GLY A 63 -0.67 5.87 10.54
N ASP A 64 -0.56 5.58 9.25
CA ASP A 64 -0.87 6.53 8.18
C ASP A 64 -2.39 6.73 8.14
N PHE A 65 -2.87 7.66 8.96
CA PHE A 65 -4.30 7.95 9.10
C PHE A 65 -4.88 8.53 7.81
N THR A 66 -4.12 9.41 7.16
CA THR A 66 -4.44 10.01 5.86
C THR A 66 -4.65 8.95 4.77
N PHE A 67 -3.75 7.97 4.67
CA PHE A 67 -3.86 6.84 3.74
C PHE A 67 -5.08 5.97 4.01
N SER A 68 -5.33 5.70 5.29
CA SER A 68 -6.49 4.91 5.71
C SER A 68 -7.80 5.60 5.29
N LEU A 69 -7.88 6.91 5.45
CA LEU A 69 -9.04 7.71 5.03
C LEU A 69 -9.23 7.69 3.51
N LEU A 70 -8.14 7.84 2.73
CA LEU A 70 -8.19 7.72 1.27
C LEU A 70 -8.69 6.34 0.82
N MET A 71 -8.22 5.26 1.45
CA MET A 71 -8.66 3.91 1.15
C MET A 71 -10.14 3.67 1.49
N VAL A 72 -10.63 4.23 2.60
CA VAL A 72 -12.07 4.22 2.93
C VAL A 72 -12.87 4.93 1.84
N GLY A 73 -12.42 6.10 1.39
CA GLY A 73 -13.05 6.83 0.29
C GLY A 73 -13.10 6.01 -1.00
N MET A 74 -11.99 5.37 -1.38
CA MET A 74 -11.93 4.49 -2.55
C MET A 74 -12.89 3.30 -2.44
N VAL A 75 -12.94 2.61 -1.30
CA VAL A 75 -13.88 1.51 -1.05
C VAL A 75 -15.33 2.00 -1.14
N ALA A 76 -15.63 3.16 -0.56
CA ALA A 76 -16.98 3.74 -0.62
C ALA A 76 -17.39 4.02 -2.08
N VAL A 77 -16.49 4.58 -2.90
CA VAL A 77 -16.74 4.75 -4.35
C VAL A 77 -17.01 3.41 -5.01
N LEU A 78 -16.16 2.39 -4.79
CA LEU A 78 -16.37 1.07 -5.39
C LEU A 78 -17.71 0.45 -4.97
N LEU A 79 -18.14 0.62 -3.72
CA LEU A 79 -19.44 0.13 -3.24
C LEU A 79 -20.61 0.86 -3.90
N VAL A 80 -20.54 2.18 -4.05
CA VAL A 80 -21.58 2.99 -4.71
C VAL A 80 -21.73 2.59 -6.18
N PHE A 81 -20.61 2.38 -6.88
CA PHE A 81 -20.62 2.02 -8.30
C PHE A 81 -20.74 0.52 -8.57
N PHE A 82 -20.67 -0.33 -7.54
CA PHE A 82 -20.72 -1.79 -7.69
C PHE A 82 -21.99 -2.22 -8.43
N SER A 83 -23.16 -1.75 -7.97
CA SER A 83 -24.44 -2.18 -8.53
C SER A 83 -24.64 -1.74 -9.98
N SER A 84 -24.10 -0.57 -10.37
CA SER A 84 -24.29 -0.03 -11.73
C SER A 84 -23.37 -0.68 -12.75
N GLN A 85 -22.15 -1.04 -12.35
CA GLN A 85 -21.13 -1.57 -13.27
C GLN A 85 -21.13 -3.10 -13.39
N THR A 86 -21.59 -3.83 -12.37
CA THR A 86 -21.52 -5.30 -12.36
C THR A 86 -22.74 -6.00 -12.99
N GLY A 87 -23.74 -5.24 -13.42
CA GLY A 87 -25.01 -5.80 -13.92
C GLY A 87 -25.79 -6.56 -12.84
N TRP A 88 -25.48 -6.32 -11.56
CA TRP A 88 -26.09 -6.99 -10.40
C TRP A 88 -27.62 -6.93 -10.41
N GLN A 89 -28.17 -5.80 -10.87
CA GLN A 89 -29.61 -5.53 -10.98
C GLN A 89 -30.31 -6.34 -12.08
N ALA A 90 -29.58 -6.78 -13.12
CA ALA A 90 -30.16 -7.49 -14.26
C ALA A 90 -30.32 -9.01 -14.01
N ARG A 91 -30.10 -9.49 -12.78
CA ARG A 91 -30.16 -10.91 -12.44
C ARG A 91 -31.59 -11.38 -12.25
N LYS A 92 -31.94 -12.44 -12.96
CA LYS A 92 -33.21 -13.16 -12.78
C LYS A 92 -33.05 -14.12 -11.60
N LEU A 93 -33.62 -13.77 -10.46
CA LEU A 93 -33.56 -14.61 -9.26
C LEU A 93 -34.78 -15.55 -9.24
N PRO A 94 -34.59 -16.86 -8.97
CA PRO A 94 -35.70 -17.77 -8.72
C PRO A 94 -36.54 -17.32 -7.53
N THR A 95 -37.86 -17.49 -7.59
CA THR A 95 -38.79 -17.13 -6.52
C THR A 95 -38.75 -18.09 -5.33
N ASP A 96 -38.32 -19.34 -5.53
CA ASP A 96 -38.28 -20.33 -4.45
C ASP A 96 -36.97 -20.24 -3.67
N MET A 97 -37.05 -20.25 -2.33
CA MET A 97 -35.90 -20.10 -1.43
C MET A 97 -34.82 -21.18 -1.64
N LEU A 98 -35.25 -22.43 -1.93
CA LEU A 98 -34.33 -23.54 -2.13
C LEU A 98 -33.56 -23.40 -3.45
N SER A 99 -34.23 -23.02 -4.53
CA SER A 99 -33.58 -22.76 -5.83
C SER A 99 -32.75 -21.49 -5.78
N TYR A 100 -33.15 -20.49 -5.01
CA TYR A 100 -32.34 -19.31 -4.69
C TYR A 100 -31.02 -19.70 -4.02
N LEU A 101 -31.05 -20.48 -2.93
CA LEU A 101 -29.83 -20.94 -2.24
C LEU A 101 -28.95 -21.81 -3.15
N ALA A 102 -29.55 -22.72 -3.90
CA ALA A 102 -28.82 -23.60 -4.80
C ALA A 102 -28.18 -22.82 -5.98
N THR A 103 -28.83 -21.74 -6.46
CA THR A 103 -28.27 -20.84 -7.47
C THR A 103 -27.16 -19.96 -6.89
N GLN A 104 -27.34 -19.47 -5.65
CA GLN A 104 -26.37 -18.61 -4.97
C GLN A 104 -25.07 -19.36 -4.62
N LEU A 105 -25.18 -20.63 -4.24
CA LEU A 105 -24.06 -21.52 -3.99
C LEU A 105 -23.44 -22.09 -5.27
N GLY A 106 -24.02 -21.78 -6.44
CA GLY A 106 -23.52 -22.25 -7.73
C GLY A 106 -23.68 -23.76 -7.93
N ILE A 107 -24.67 -24.36 -7.28
CA ILE A 107 -25.02 -25.79 -7.42
C ILE A 107 -25.86 -25.96 -8.70
N ILE A 108 -26.75 -25.01 -8.99
CA ILE A 108 -27.62 -25.00 -10.18
C ILE A 108 -27.61 -23.64 -10.89
N ASP A 109 -27.73 -23.66 -12.21
CA ASP A 109 -28.06 -22.50 -13.04
C ASP A 109 -29.53 -22.10 -12.78
N PRO A 110 -29.93 -20.86 -13.10
CA PRO A 110 -31.34 -20.45 -13.09
C PRO A 110 -32.26 -21.32 -13.98
N GLU A 111 -31.69 -22.11 -14.89
CA GLU A 111 -32.36 -23.08 -15.76
C GLU A 111 -32.30 -24.53 -15.24
N GLY A 112 -31.82 -24.75 -14.00
CA GLY A 112 -31.80 -26.07 -13.35
C GLY A 112 -30.65 -27.01 -13.74
N ARG A 113 -29.63 -26.52 -14.46
CA ARG A 113 -28.43 -27.31 -14.81
C ARG A 113 -27.33 -27.17 -13.78
N VAL A 114 -26.55 -28.21 -13.50
CA VAL A 114 -25.43 -28.13 -12.56
C VAL A 114 -24.33 -27.20 -13.11
N MET A 115 -24.00 -26.13 -12.38
CA MET A 115 -22.96 -25.20 -12.80
C MET A 115 -21.57 -25.79 -12.59
N ARG A 116 -20.71 -25.70 -13.60
CA ARG A 116 -19.27 -25.91 -13.43
C ARG A 116 -18.65 -24.66 -12.81
N LEU A 117 -17.78 -24.83 -11.81
CA LEU A 117 -17.08 -23.73 -11.10
C LEU A 117 -16.47 -22.68 -12.05
N GLY A 118 -15.93 -23.11 -13.20
CA GLY A 118 -15.35 -22.22 -14.21
C GLY A 118 -16.36 -21.30 -14.91
N LYS A 119 -17.66 -21.62 -14.93
CA LYS A 119 -18.70 -20.71 -15.43
C LYS A 119 -19.07 -19.65 -14.41
N ILE A 120 -19.06 -20.00 -13.12
CA ILE A 120 -19.33 -19.07 -12.02
C ILE A 120 -18.24 -18.00 -11.96
N LEU A 121 -16.96 -18.40 -12.05
CA LEU A 121 -15.84 -17.46 -12.05
C LEU A 121 -15.84 -16.48 -13.24
N LYS A 122 -16.49 -16.83 -14.36
CA LYS A 122 -16.61 -15.97 -15.55
C LYS A 122 -17.72 -14.93 -15.45
N GLN A 123 -18.53 -14.95 -14.41
CA GLN A 123 -19.59 -13.97 -14.23
C GLN A 123 -18.98 -12.59 -13.88
N GLY A 124 -19.42 -11.53 -14.57
CA GLY A 124 -18.85 -10.19 -14.44
C GLY A 124 -18.94 -9.55 -13.04
N TRP A 125 -19.80 -10.08 -12.15
CA TRP A 125 -19.98 -9.58 -10.79
C TRP A 125 -19.17 -10.32 -9.72
N VAL A 126 -18.74 -11.56 -9.99
CA VAL A 126 -18.09 -12.42 -8.97
C VAL A 126 -16.74 -11.86 -8.56
N ALA A 127 -15.91 -11.46 -9.52
CA ALA A 127 -14.58 -10.92 -9.21
C ALA A 127 -14.65 -9.56 -8.47
N PRO A 128 -15.47 -8.59 -8.87
CA PRO A 128 -15.66 -7.35 -8.10
C PRO A 128 -16.22 -7.59 -6.69
N PHE A 129 -17.15 -8.53 -6.53
CA PHE A 129 -17.73 -8.85 -5.23
C PHE A 129 -16.69 -9.48 -4.29
N LEU A 130 -15.90 -10.44 -4.78
CA LEU A 130 -14.82 -11.07 -4.02
C LEU A 130 -13.74 -10.05 -3.63
N CYS A 131 -13.43 -9.11 -4.52
CA CYS A 131 -12.54 -7.99 -4.20
C CYS A 131 -13.09 -7.16 -3.04
N LEU A 132 -14.36 -6.75 -3.09
CA LEU A 132 -15.00 -5.99 -2.00
C LEU A 132 -15.07 -6.76 -0.68
N LEU A 133 -15.35 -8.07 -0.73
CA LEU A 133 -15.35 -8.93 0.45
C LEU A 133 -14.00 -8.95 1.17
N ILE A 134 -12.89 -8.83 0.44
CA ILE A 134 -11.55 -8.75 1.02
C ILE A 134 -11.22 -7.31 1.43
N LEU A 135 -11.54 -6.35 0.57
CA LEU A 135 -11.12 -4.96 0.70
C LEU A 135 -11.82 -4.23 1.85
N VAL A 136 -13.12 -4.45 2.04
CA VAL A 136 -13.92 -3.84 3.11
C VAL A 136 -13.36 -4.18 4.51
N PRO A 137 -13.23 -5.46 4.91
CA PRO A 137 -12.69 -5.77 6.23
C PRO A 137 -11.23 -5.33 6.37
N ALA A 138 -10.41 -5.45 5.32
CA ALA A 138 -9.03 -4.98 5.34
C ALA A 138 -8.95 -3.48 5.66
N VAL A 139 -9.78 -2.66 5.02
CA VAL A 139 -9.81 -1.21 5.23
C VAL A 139 -10.37 -0.84 6.61
N LEU A 140 -11.40 -1.53 7.10
CA LEU A 140 -11.95 -1.29 8.44
C LEU A 140 -10.94 -1.62 9.55
N LEU A 141 -10.23 -2.74 9.43
CA LEU A 141 -9.16 -3.13 10.36
C LEU A 141 -8.01 -2.12 10.32
N ASN A 142 -7.64 -1.66 9.11
CA ASN A 142 -6.61 -0.65 8.91
C ASN A 142 -6.99 0.69 9.55
N LEU A 143 -8.22 1.16 9.30
CA LEU A 143 -8.75 2.40 9.85
C LEU A 143 -8.82 2.34 11.38
N ASN A 144 -9.30 1.24 11.97
CA ASN A 144 -9.34 1.06 13.42
C ASN A 144 -7.93 1.12 14.03
N GLY A 145 -6.94 0.47 13.40
CA GLY A 145 -5.54 0.55 13.82
C GLY A 145 -4.98 1.97 13.76
N SER A 146 -5.18 2.66 12.63
CA SER A 146 -4.75 4.04 12.42
C SER A 146 -5.43 5.02 13.37
N TRP A 147 -6.72 4.83 13.65
CA TRP A 147 -7.52 5.65 14.57
C TRP A 147 -7.06 5.50 16.03
N ARG A 148 -6.73 4.28 16.47
CA ARG A 148 -6.11 4.04 17.80
C ARG A 148 -4.75 4.74 17.90
N SER A 149 -3.93 4.68 16.85
CA SER A 149 -2.66 5.39 16.76
C SER A 149 -2.84 6.91 16.82
N LEU A 150 -3.81 7.45 16.09
CA LEU A 150 -4.14 8.88 16.11
C LEU A 150 -4.59 9.33 17.49
N ARG A 151 -5.51 8.59 18.14
CA ARG A 151 -5.96 8.90 19.50
C ARG A 151 -4.81 8.95 20.51
N ARG A 152 -3.84 8.04 20.41
CA ARG A 152 -2.64 8.06 21.26
C ARG A 152 -1.78 9.30 21.00
N ARG A 153 -1.57 9.66 19.73
CA ARG A 153 -0.78 10.85 19.34
C ARG A 153 -1.43 12.16 19.78
N LEU A 154 -2.75 12.27 19.65
CA LEU A 154 -3.51 13.43 20.12
C LEU A 154 -3.39 13.59 21.64
N ARG A 155 -3.44 12.49 22.42
CA ARG A 155 -3.19 12.52 23.87
C ARG A 155 -1.76 12.95 24.22
N GLN A 156 -0.80 12.61 23.36
CA GLN A 156 0.61 12.98 23.53
C GLN A 156 0.95 14.35 22.90
N GLN A 157 -0.04 15.09 22.41
CA GLN A 157 0.14 16.39 21.73
C GLN A 157 1.19 16.37 20.60
N VAL A 158 1.42 15.21 19.98
CA VAL A 158 2.39 15.07 18.88
C VAL A 158 1.76 15.64 17.60
N PRO A 159 2.41 16.59 16.90
CA PRO A 159 1.85 17.18 15.69
C PRO A 159 1.68 16.14 14.58
N LEU A 160 0.57 16.25 13.83
CA LEU A 160 0.32 15.39 12.67
C LEU A 160 1.34 15.72 11.57
N ARG A 161 2.08 14.70 11.10
CA ARG A 161 3.11 14.84 10.05
C ARG A 161 2.57 14.51 8.65
N TRP A 162 1.33 14.91 8.35
CA TRP A 162 0.65 14.59 7.08
C TRP A 162 1.46 15.02 5.84
N ARG A 163 2.17 16.17 5.91
CA ARG A 163 3.06 16.65 4.84
C ARG A 163 4.20 15.68 4.53
N TYR A 164 4.75 15.04 5.56
CA TYR A 164 5.81 14.04 5.40
C TYR A 164 5.26 12.76 4.73
N GLU A 165 4.06 12.34 5.14
CA GLU A 165 3.38 11.17 4.56
C GLU A 165 3.11 11.38 3.06
N ILE A 166 2.51 12.51 2.68
CA ILE A 166 2.27 12.87 1.27
C ILE A 166 3.59 12.97 0.49
N GLY A 167 4.63 13.56 1.09
CA GLY A 167 5.95 13.62 0.46
C GLY A 167 6.52 12.24 0.14
N GLN A 168 6.29 11.25 1.02
CA GLN A 168 6.72 9.87 0.77
C GLN A 168 5.89 9.21 -0.33
N TRP A 169 4.59 9.51 -0.42
CA TRP A 169 3.74 8.97 -1.48
C TRP A 169 4.08 9.57 -2.84
N LEU A 170 4.36 10.88 -2.91
CA LEU A 170 4.82 11.53 -4.14
C LEU A 170 6.10 10.89 -4.68
N ARG A 171 7.03 10.50 -3.80
CA ARG A 171 8.22 9.73 -4.17
C ARG A 171 7.90 8.33 -4.71
N ALA A 172 6.83 7.68 -4.24
CA ALA A 172 6.37 6.42 -4.81
C ALA A 172 5.73 6.64 -6.19
N CYS A 173 4.94 7.71 -6.36
CA CYS A 173 4.36 8.10 -7.63
C CYS A 173 5.42 8.41 -8.71
N GLU A 174 6.61 8.88 -8.31
CA GLU A 174 7.74 9.06 -9.23
C GLU A 174 8.10 7.76 -9.98
N PHE A 175 8.13 6.61 -9.30
CA PHE A 175 8.39 5.32 -9.93
C PHE A 175 7.26 4.86 -10.85
N ILE A 176 6.00 5.17 -10.49
CA ILE A 176 4.86 4.93 -11.37
C ILE A 176 5.00 5.75 -12.64
N ALA A 177 5.40 7.02 -12.53
CA ALA A 177 5.63 7.88 -13.68
C ALA A 177 6.76 7.34 -14.58
N TYR A 178 7.84 6.81 -14.02
CA TYR A 178 8.89 6.14 -14.80
C TYR A 178 8.40 4.88 -15.52
N PHE A 179 7.53 4.10 -14.87
CA PHE A 179 6.91 2.96 -15.54
C PHE A 179 6.02 3.39 -16.71
N ILE A 180 5.21 4.45 -16.54
CA ILE A 180 4.39 5.02 -17.63
C ILE A 180 5.29 5.56 -18.75
N LEU A 181 6.35 6.28 -18.41
CA LEU A 181 7.32 6.77 -19.39
C LEU A 181 7.92 5.61 -20.19
N TYR A 182 8.24 4.50 -19.54
CA TYR A 182 8.74 3.30 -20.18
C TYR A 182 7.70 2.69 -21.15
N THR A 183 6.45 2.51 -20.73
CA THR A 183 5.42 1.92 -21.60
C THR A 183 5.12 2.80 -22.82
N LEU A 184 5.21 4.13 -22.67
CA LEU A 184 5.09 5.08 -23.78
C LEU A 184 6.33 5.11 -24.68
N SER A 185 7.51 4.77 -24.16
CA SER A 185 8.76 4.74 -24.93
C SER A 185 8.85 3.51 -25.83
N VAL A 186 8.31 2.36 -25.40
CA VAL A 186 8.41 1.08 -26.11
C VAL A 186 7.89 1.16 -27.57
N PRO A 187 6.72 1.75 -27.87
CA PRO A 187 6.27 1.91 -29.26
C PRO A 187 7.15 2.82 -30.13
N ILE A 188 7.89 3.74 -29.51
CA ILE A 188 8.67 4.76 -30.23
C ILE A 188 10.10 4.25 -30.50
N LEU A 189 10.76 3.76 -29.46
CA LEU A 189 12.18 3.37 -29.49
C LEU A 189 12.39 1.86 -29.70
N GLY A 190 11.34 1.06 -29.52
CA GLY A 190 11.43 -0.39 -29.46
C GLY A 190 11.78 -0.90 -28.07
N TYR A 191 11.62 -2.21 -27.86
CA TYR A 191 11.72 -2.84 -26.55
C TYR A 191 13.16 -2.80 -26.01
N LEU A 192 14.15 -3.29 -26.78
CA LEU A 192 15.56 -3.33 -26.37
C LEU A 192 16.08 -1.95 -25.91
N VAL A 193 15.93 -0.94 -26.77
CA VAL A 193 16.45 0.41 -26.51
C VAL A 193 15.75 1.04 -25.30
N SER A 194 14.42 0.89 -25.20
CA SER A 194 13.65 1.42 -24.07
C SER A 194 14.08 0.78 -22.74
N THR A 195 14.27 -0.54 -22.71
CA THR A 195 14.66 -1.25 -21.48
C THR A 195 16.08 -0.90 -21.05
N VAL A 196 17.03 -0.80 -21.98
CA VAL A 196 18.42 -0.42 -21.66
C VAL A 196 18.49 1.01 -21.15
N LEU A 197 17.83 1.95 -21.85
CA LEU A 197 17.79 3.35 -21.42
C LEU A 197 17.12 3.50 -20.05
N MET A 198 15.97 2.86 -19.85
CA MET A 198 15.23 2.95 -18.59
C MET A 198 15.99 2.27 -17.45
N GLY A 199 16.58 1.09 -17.68
CA GLY A 199 17.40 0.38 -16.70
C GLY A 199 18.60 1.21 -16.25
N GLY A 200 19.32 1.82 -17.19
CA GLY A 200 20.43 2.72 -16.90
C GLY A 200 19.98 3.98 -16.15
N PHE A 201 18.93 4.65 -16.63
CA PHE A 201 18.36 5.83 -16.01
C PHE A 201 17.93 5.59 -14.56
N LEU A 202 17.20 4.49 -14.30
CA LEU A 202 16.71 4.17 -12.96
C LEU A 202 17.87 3.86 -12.00
N THR A 203 18.89 3.16 -12.49
CA THR A 203 20.11 2.88 -11.71
C THR A 203 20.85 4.15 -11.34
N ALA A 204 20.97 5.09 -12.28
CA ALA A 204 21.56 6.41 -12.04
C ALA A 204 20.72 7.25 -11.06
N ARG A 205 19.38 7.22 -11.18
CA ARG A 205 18.43 7.93 -10.30
C ARG A 205 18.46 7.45 -8.86
N LEU A 206 18.76 6.17 -8.64
CA LEU A 206 18.97 5.57 -7.32
C LEU A 206 20.34 5.92 -6.70
N GLY A 207 21.22 6.60 -7.44
CA GLY A 207 22.53 7.04 -6.96
C GLY A 207 23.67 6.05 -7.21
N TYR A 208 23.42 4.93 -7.90
CA TYR A 208 24.45 3.96 -8.27
C TYR A 208 25.27 4.48 -9.46
N ARG A 209 26.22 5.37 -9.18
CA ARG A 209 26.97 6.13 -10.21
C ARG A 209 28.29 5.50 -10.66
N GLY A 210 28.68 4.35 -10.12
CA GLY A 210 29.94 3.68 -10.49
C GLY A 210 29.83 2.86 -11.78
N TRP A 211 30.94 2.73 -12.53
CA TRP A 211 31.01 1.90 -13.75
C TRP A 211 30.53 0.46 -13.54
N ARG A 212 30.86 -0.13 -12.38
CA ARG A 212 30.39 -1.47 -11.97
C ARG A 212 28.85 -1.56 -11.99
N TRP A 213 28.18 -0.54 -11.46
CA TRP A 213 26.73 -0.50 -11.41
C TRP A 213 26.10 -0.25 -12.78
N ALA A 214 26.74 0.58 -13.61
CA ALA A 214 26.33 0.75 -14.99
C ALA A 214 26.43 -0.57 -15.79
N ALA A 215 27.51 -1.33 -15.60
CA ALA A 215 27.68 -2.65 -16.23
C ALA A 215 26.62 -3.65 -15.74
N ILE A 216 26.33 -3.69 -14.43
CA ILE A 216 25.26 -4.53 -13.88
C ILE A 216 23.89 -4.13 -14.43
N ALA A 217 23.59 -2.83 -14.56
CA ALA A 217 22.35 -2.33 -15.13
C ALA A 217 22.19 -2.69 -16.61
N LEU A 218 23.28 -2.60 -17.37
CA LEU A 218 23.29 -3.00 -18.77
C LEU A 218 23.08 -4.52 -18.89
N ALA A 219 23.80 -5.32 -18.12
CA ALA A 219 23.66 -6.77 -18.12
C ALA A 219 22.25 -7.22 -17.70
N SER A 220 21.68 -6.59 -16.65
CA SER A 220 20.35 -6.93 -16.17
C SER A 220 19.25 -6.53 -17.14
N SER A 221 19.34 -5.34 -17.75
CA SER A 221 18.39 -4.90 -18.78
C SER A 221 18.42 -5.79 -20.01
N LEU A 222 19.61 -6.20 -20.49
CA LEU A 222 19.73 -7.18 -21.57
C LEU A 222 19.15 -8.55 -21.19
N ALA A 223 19.42 -9.04 -19.97
CA ALA A 223 18.86 -10.29 -19.48
C ALA A 223 17.31 -10.26 -19.42
N ILE A 224 16.73 -9.14 -18.99
CA ILE A 224 15.27 -8.93 -19.00
C ILE A 224 14.76 -8.98 -20.44
N VAL A 225 15.41 -8.31 -21.38
CA VAL A 225 14.96 -8.29 -22.77
C VAL A 225 14.93 -9.69 -23.36
N VAL A 226 15.99 -10.46 -23.14
CA VAL A 226 16.08 -11.87 -23.58
C VAL A 226 15.00 -12.71 -22.92
N LEU A 227 14.83 -12.62 -21.59
CA LEU A 227 13.83 -13.37 -20.84
C LEU A 227 12.42 -13.13 -21.37
N PHE A 228 12.04 -11.88 -21.59
CA PHE A 228 10.70 -11.53 -22.09
C PHE A 228 10.49 -11.97 -23.54
N ARG A 229 11.51 -11.85 -24.38
CA ARG A 229 11.41 -12.31 -25.76
C ARG A 229 11.33 -13.83 -25.86
N SER A 230 12.17 -14.55 -25.12
CA SER A 230 12.32 -16.00 -25.21
C SER A 230 11.24 -16.77 -24.45
N VAL A 231 10.88 -16.30 -23.25
CA VAL A 231 9.92 -17.01 -22.37
C VAL A 231 8.50 -16.55 -22.62
N LEU A 232 8.27 -15.23 -22.72
CA LEU A 232 6.92 -14.66 -22.78
C LEU A 232 6.40 -14.43 -24.22
N GLN A 233 7.26 -14.59 -25.24
CA GLN A 233 6.94 -14.44 -26.68
C GLN A 233 6.04 -13.22 -26.99
N ILE A 234 6.28 -12.11 -26.31
CA ILE A 234 5.46 -10.91 -26.46
C ILE A 234 5.65 -10.38 -27.88
N ARG A 235 4.54 -10.23 -28.60
CA ARG A 235 4.52 -9.60 -29.92
C ARG A 235 4.73 -8.09 -29.73
N THR A 236 5.90 -7.61 -30.12
CA THR A 236 6.22 -6.19 -30.14
C THR A 236 5.48 -5.48 -31.29
N PRO A 237 5.10 -4.21 -31.13
CA PRO A 237 4.40 -3.46 -32.17
C PRO A 237 5.26 -3.34 -33.43
N VAL A 238 4.64 -3.55 -34.60
CA VAL A 238 5.33 -3.68 -35.90
C VAL A 238 5.91 -2.33 -36.38
N ASN A 239 5.33 -1.22 -35.96
CA ASN A 239 5.76 0.12 -36.37
C ASN A 239 6.52 0.84 -35.25
N ILE A 240 7.84 0.72 -35.28
CA ILE A 240 8.76 1.40 -34.35
C ILE A 240 9.40 2.57 -35.11
N TRP A 241 9.14 3.79 -34.65
CA TRP A 241 9.62 5.01 -35.31
C TRP A 241 11.14 5.03 -35.47
N LEU A 242 11.86 4.66 -34.41
CA LEU A 242 13.32 4.65 -34.41
C LEU A 242 13.91 3.72 -35.48
N TYR A 243 13.27 2.58 -35.73
CA TYR A 243 13.80 1.58 -36.67
C TYR A 243 13.63 2.00 -38.12
N ASN A 244 12.73 2.94 -38.42
CA ASN A 244 12.55 3.48 -39.76
C ASN A 244 13.64 4.50 -40.14
N GLN A 245 14.45 4.95 -39.18
CA GLN A 245 15.56 5.88 -39.39
C GLN A 245 16.93 5.18 -39.52
N MET A 246 16.97 3.87 -39.30
CA MET A 246 18.21 3.07 -39.33
C MET A 246 18.43 2.42 -40.71
N PRO A 247 19.68 2.08 -41.08
CA PRO A 247 19.96 1.30 -42.27
C PRO A 247 19.18 -0.03 -42.26
N ASP A 248 18.69 -0.44 -43.43
CA ASP A 248 17.76 -1.57 -43.56
C ASP A 248 18.23 -2.86 -42.88
N GLY A 249 19.53 -3.18 -42.99
CA GLY A 249 20.11 -4.37 -42.35
C GLY A 249 20.04 -4.35 -40.81
N VAL A 250 20.27 -3.20 -40.19
CA VAL A 250 20.21 -3.05 -38.72
C VAL A 250 18.76 -3.02 -38.25
N ALA A 251 17.90 -2.31 -38.97
CA ALA A 251 16.47 -2.25 -38.69
C ALA A 251 15.82 -3.64 -38.77
N LEU A 252 16.17 -4.43 -39.78
CA LEU A 252 15.66 -5.79 -39.96
C LEU A 252 16.11 -6.71 -38.81
N PHE A 253 17.39 -6.65 -38.42
CA PHE A 253 17.90 -7.44 -37.30
C PHE A 253 17.13 -7.11 -36.00
N LEU A 254 17.00 -5.82 -35.67
CA LEU A 254 16.28 -5.38 -34.47
C LEU A 254 14.82 -5.82 -34.49
N LYS A 255 14.08 -5.58 -35.58
CA LYS A 255 12.67 -6.01 -35.72
C LYS A 255 12.46 -7.52 -35.60
N THR A 256 13.43 -8.32 -36.05
CA THR A 256 13.33 -9.78 -36.04
C THR A 256 13.54 -10.33 -34.64
N TRP A 257 14.53 -9.80 -33.92
CA TRP A 257 15.01 -10.39 -32.66
C TRP A 257 14.48 -9.69 -31.41
N PHE A 258 14.08 -8.42 -31.47
CA PHE A 258 13.74 -7.58 -30.31
C PHE A 258 12.43 -6.79 -30.51
#